data_AF-A0A1F5CVA4-F1
#
_entry.id   AF-A0A1F5CVA4-F1
#
_cell.length_a   1.000
_cell.length_b   1.000
_cell.length_c   1.000
_cell.angle_alpha   90.00
_cell.angle_beta   90.00
_cell.angle_gamma   90.00
#
_symmetry.space_group_name_H-M   'P 1'
#
loop_
_entity.id
_entity.type
_entity.pdbx_description
1 polymer ?
#
loop_
_entity_poly.entity_id
_entity_poly.type
_entity_poly.pdbx_seq_one_letter_code
_entity_poly.pdbx_strand_id
1 'polypeptide(L)'
;MRFGKHDKKDEKPVDVVTRVSELEQICEGDKETYEALLQTMFLDPRKIDAPIKDAADNAKKFEKEKNPARARIWYDIAGGLAIYQGNAKKVTEYFGESQRISKTQYPILKNPEKAVTKAQEYYKKYLKD
;
A
#
# COMPACT_ATOMS: atom_id res chain seq x y z
N MET A 1 -20.77 -56.25 -6.90
CA MET A 1 -19.58 -55.36 -6.86
C MET A 1 -19.95 -54.20 -5.93
N ARG A 2 -19.59 -54.19 -4.65
CA ARG A 2 -18.30 -53.79 -4.03
C ARG A 2 -17.79 -52.40 -4.44
N PHE A 3 -17.95 -51.48 -3.49
CA PHE A 3 -17.15 -50.29 -3.11
C PHE A 3 -16.97 -49.11 -4.06
N GLY A 4 -17.24 -47.92 -3.49
CA GLY A 4 -16.79 -46.63 -3.97
C GLY A 4 -17.29 -45.50 -3.06
N LYS A 5 -16.87 -45.52 -1.78
CA LYS A 5 -17.04 -44.41 -0.84
C LYS A 5 -16.51 -43.14 -1.52
N HIS A 6 -17.34 -42.09 -1.62
CA HIS A 6 -16.80 -40.76 -1.81
C HIS A 6 -16.12 -40.36 -0.49
N ASP A 7 -14.79 -40.41 -0.51
CA ASP A 7 -13.94 -39.89 0.54
C ASP A 7 -14.32 -38.43 0.83
N LYS A 8 -14.80 -38.20 2.05
CA LYS A 8 -14.77 -36.89 2.69
C LYS A 8 -13.31 -36.45 2.64
N LYS A 9 -12.99 -35.47 1.81
CA LYS A 9 -11.74 -34.73 1.97
C LYS A 9 -11.80 -34.09 3.35
N ASP A 10 -11.01 -34.63 4.27
CA ASP A 10 -10.62 -33.97 5.50
C ASP A 10 -10.17 -32.54 5.17
N GLU A 11 -11.06 -31.58 5.42
CA GLU A 11 -10.69 -30.21 5.66
C GLU A 11 -9.76 -30.25 6.87
N LYS A 12 -8.45 -30.31 6.61
CA LYS A 12 -7.47 -30.01 7.64
C LYS A 12 -7.89 -28.66 8.21
N PRO A 13 -8.13 -28.55 9.52
CA PRO A 13 -8.32 -27.25 10.12
C PRO A 13 -7.04 -26.49 9.79
N VAL A 14 -7.15 -25.48 8.92
CA VAL A 14 -6.13 -24.45 8.85
C VAL A 14 -6.09 -23.95 10.28
N ASP A 15 -4.99 -24.23 10.98
CA ASP A 15 -4.70 -23.66 12.28
C ASP A 15 -4.72 -22.14 12.09
N VAL A 16 -5.91 -21.53 12.20
CA VAL A 16 -6.14 -20.08 12.25
C VAL A 16 -5.73 -19.64 13.65
N VAL A 17 -4.49 -19.95 14.02
CA VAL A 17 -3.75 -19.08 14.92
C VAL A 17 -3.53 -17.85 14.06
N THR A 18 -4.37 -16.84 14.29
CA THR A 18 -4.30 -15.49 13.74
C THR A 18 -2.88 -14.95 13.91
N ARG A 19 -1.99 -15.28 12.97
CA ARG A 19 -0.69 -14.64 12.85
C ARG A 19 -0.98 -13.26 12.30
N VAL A 20 -1.31 -12.33 13.20
CA VAL A 20 -1.40 -10.90 12.89
C VAL A 20 -0.15 -10.53 12.10
N SER A 21 -0.36 -9.90 10.94
CA SER A 21 0.77 -9.56 10.07
C SER A 21 1.73 -8.63 10.81
N GLU A 22 3.01 -8.63 10.45
CA GLU A 22 3.98 -7.76 11.13
C GLU A 22 3.62 -6.26 11.00
N LEU A 23 3.01 -5.88 9.87
CA LEU A 23 2.45 -4.53 9.67
C LEU A 23 1.29 -4.25 10.64
N GLU A 24 0.40 -5.23 10.85
CA GLU A 24 -0.70 -5.13 11.81
C GLU A 24 -0.20 -5.00 13.25
N GLN A 25 0.88 -5.71 13.60
CA GLN A 25 1.55 -5.56 14.90
C GLN A 25 2.13 -4.15 15.08
N ILE A 26 2.78 -3.59 14.05
CA ILE A 26 3.32 -2.22 14.07
C ILE A 26 2.22 -1.18 14.22
N CYS A 27 1.03 -1.45 13.68
CA CYS A 27 -0.13 -0.57 13.82
C CYS A 27 -0.81 -0.70 15.19
N GLU A 28 -0.40 -1.65 16.06
CA GLU A 28 -0.87 -1.78 17.45
C GLU A 28 -2.42 -1.82 17.57
N GLY A 29 -3.09 -2.47 16.63
CA GLY A 29 -4.56 -2.55 16.60
C GLY A 29 -5.25 -1.30 16.04
N ASP A 30 -4.52 -0.29 15.59
CA ASP A 30 -5.06 0.78 14.76
C ASP A 30 -5.41 0.26 13.36
N LYS A 31 -6.65 -0.20 13.23
CA LYS A 31 -7.21 -0.73 12.00
C LYS A 31 -7.22 0.29 10.87
N GLU A 32 -7.44 1.57 11.16
CA GLU A 32 -7.51 2.61 10.14
C GLU A 32 -6.14 2.87 9.52
N THR A 33 -5.11 3.00 10.36
CA THR A 33 -3.72 3.13 9.88
C THR A 33 -3.25 1.86 9.17
N TYR A 34 -3.62 0.69 9.67
CA TYR A 34 -3.30 -0.59 9.04
C TYR A 34 -3.91 -0.68 7.63
N GLU A 35 -5.20 -0.40 7.47
CA GLU A 35 -5.88 -0.43 6.17
C GLU A 35 -5.30 0.61 5.19
N ALA A 36 -4.97 1.81 5.69
CA ALA A 36 -4.31 2.84 4.89
C ALA A 36 -2.97 2.35 4.34
N LEU A 37 -2.12 1.76 5.19
CA LEU A 37 -0.79 1.28 4.79
C LEU A 37 -0.87 0.04 3.91
N LEU A 38 -1.79 -0.88 4.19
CA LEU A 38 -2.04 -2.07 3.37
C LEU A 38 -2.36 -1.71 1.92
N GLN A 39 -3.07 -0.60 1.70
CA GLN A 39 -3.46 -0.15 0.36
C GLN A 39 -2.40 0.67 -0.37
N THR A 40 -1.49 1.33 0.35
CA THR A 40 -0.68 2.43 -0.22
C THR A 40 0.82 2.28 -0.06
N MET A 41 1.30 1.49 0.91
CA MET A 41 2.74 1.33 1.13
C MET A 41 3.34 0.28 0.19
N PHE A 42 4.59 0.49 -0.21
CA PHE A 42 5.38 -0.55 -0.86
C PHE A 42 6.14 -1.35 0.18
N LEU A 43 6.11 -2.67 0.09
CA LEU A 43 6.85 -3.52 1.03
C LEU A 43 8.37 -3.31 0.92
N ASP A 44 8.89 -3.14 -0.30
CA ASP A 44 10.27 -2.76 -0.56
C ASP A 44 10.34 -1.66 -1.63
N PRO A 45 10.31 -0.38 -1.23
CA PRO A 45 10.38 0.77 -2.13
C PRO A 45 11.68 0.83 -2.95
N ARG A 46 12.75 0.14 -2.53
CA ARG A 46 14.06 0.12 -3.23
C ARG A 46 14.02 -0.65 -4.55
N LYS A 47 12.97 -1.46 -4.76
CA LYS A 47 12.73 -2.20 -6.01
C LYS A 47 11.98 -1.40 -7.07
N ILE A 48 11.56 -0.18 -6.73
CA ILE A 48 10.90 0.71 -7.67
C ILE A 48 11.97 1.42 -8.49
N ASP A 49 12.08 1.05 -9.77
CA ASP A 49 13.04 1.62 -10.73
C ASP A 49 12.58 2.99 -11.25
N ALA A 50 12.20 3.88 -10.34
CA ALA A 50 11.86 5.27 -10.63
C ALA A 50 12.04 6.12 -9.36
N PRO A 51 12.80 7.22 -9.41
CA PRO A 51 12.83 8.17 -8.31
C PRO A 51 11.49 8.91 -8.22
N ILE A 52 11.14 9.38 -7.01
CA ILE A 52 9.87 10.06 -6.74
C ILE A 52 9.58 11.24 -7.69
N LYS A 53 10.63 11.96 -8.10
CA LYS A 53 10.53 13.10 -9.00
C LYS A 53 10.03 12.65 -10.38
N ASP A 54 10.62 11.59 -10.92
CA ASP A 54 10.26 11.07 -12.24
C ASP A 54 8.85 10.48 -12.20
N ALA A 55 8.46 9.84 -11.10
CA ALA A 55 7.09 9.39 -10.91
C ALA A 55 6.09 10.55 -10.94
N ALA A 56 6.37 11.65 -10.22
CA ALA A 56 5.51 12.83 -10.20
C ALA A 56 5.47 13.55 -11.57
N ASP A 57 6.61 13.64 -12.28
CA ASP A 57 6.70 14.25 -13.60
C ASP A 57 5.92 13.42 -14.65
N ASN A 58 6.03 12.09 -14.60
CA ASN A 58 5.24 11.19 -15.44
C ASN A 58 3.74 11.32 -15.16
N ALA A 59 3.33 11.41 -13.88
CA ALA A 59 1.94 11.61 -13.52
C ALA A 59 1.34 12.87 -14.16
N LYS A 60 2.03 14.00 -14.01
CA LYS A 60 1.64 15.29 -14.60
C LYS A 60 1.64 15.26 -16.13
N LYS A 61 2.59 14.53 -16.74
CA LYS A 61 2.63 14.33 -18.20
C LYS A 61 1.37 13.61 -18.68
N PHE A 62 1.03 12.47 -18.08
CA PHE A 62 -0.16 11.71 -18.49
C PHE A 62 -1.47 12.44 -18.21
N GLU A 63 -1.51 13.29 -17.18
CA GLU A 63 -2.64 14.18 -16.94
C GLU A 63 -2.83 15.17 -18.10
N LYS A 64 -1.76 15.82 -18.55
CA LYS A 64 -1.78 16.73 -19.72
C LYS A 64 -2.16 16.02 -21.02
N GLU A 65 -1.73 14.76 -21.17
CA GLU A 65 -2.09 13.89 -22.30
C GLU A 65 -3.53 13.35 -22.21
N LYS A 66 -4.31 13.75 -21.20
CA LYS A 66 -5.67 13.27 -20.95
C LYS A 66 -5.76 11.74 -20.81
N ASN A 67 -4.71 11.14 -20.22
CA ASN A 67 -4.65 9.73 -19.88
C ASN A 67 -4.76 9.52 -18.36
N PRO A 68 -5.99 9.59 -17.80
CA PRO A 68 -6.21 9.57 -16.35
C PRO A 68 -5.79 8.23 -15.71
N ALA A 69 -5.91 7.12 -16.44
CA ALA A 69 -5.51 5.81 -15.95
C ALA A 69 -4.00 5.74 -15.66
N ARG A 70 -3.17 6.24 -16.59
CA ARG A 70 -1.72 6.30 -16.38
C ARG A 70 -1.32 7.37 -15.38
N ALA A 71 -1.98 8.54 -15.40
CA ALA A 71 -1.71 9.59 -14.44
C ALA A 71 -1.92 9.10 -12.99
N ARG A 72 -3.04 8.42 -12.74
CA ARG A 72 -3.33 7.79 -11.44
C ARG A 72 -2.22 6.84 -10.99
N ILE A 73 -1.81 5.89 -11.85
CA ILE A 73 -0.77 4.90 -11.49
C ILE A 73 0.52 5.61 -11.08
N TRP A 74 0.93 6.64 -11.82
CA TRP A 74 2.14 7.37 -11.49
C TRP A 74 2.02 8.23 -10.23
N TYR A 75 0.85 8.81 -9.96
CA TYR A 75 0.59 9.45 -8.67
C TYR A 75 0.60 8.45 -7.51
N ASP A 76 0.05 7.24 -7.68
CA ASP A 76 0.10 6.18 -6.67
C ASP A 76 1.56 5.76 -6.38
N ILE A 77 2.40 5.65 -7.43
CA ILE A 77 3.83 5.38 -7.29
C ILE A 77 4.54 6.51 -6.54
N ALA A 78 4.31 7.76 -6.93
CA ALA A 78 4.89 8.91 -6.24
C ALA A 78 4.46 8.99 -4.77
N GLY A 79 3.18 8.68 -4.48
CA GLY A 79 2.61 8.61 -3.13
C GLY A 79 3.27 7.53 -2.29
N GLY A 80 3.37 6.29 -2.80
CA GLY A 80 4.04 5.20 -2.09
C GLY A 80 5.52 5.47 -1.81
N LEU A 81 6.23 6.10 -2.75
CA LEU A 81 7.61 6.57 -2.54
C LEU A 81 7.70 7.71 -1.52
N ALA A 82 6.70 8.60 -1.46
CA ALA A 82 6.64 9.64 -0.43
C ALA A 82 6.50 9.05 0.98
N ILE A 83 5.76 7.94 1.14
CA ILE A 83 5.67 7.20 2.41
C ILE A 83 7.07 6.71 2.83
N TYR A 84 7.83 6.14 1.89
CA TYR A 84 9.20 5.69 2.14
C TYR A 84 10.16 6.84 2.52
N GLN A 85 9.99 8.01 1.91
CA GLN A 85 10.77 9.20 2.25
C GLN A 85 10.36 9.86 3.58
N GLY A 86 9.31 9.37 4.24
CA GLY A 86 8.81 10.00 5.46
C GLY A 86 8.10 11.33 5.23
N ASN A 87 7.64 11.61 4.00
CA ASN A 87 7.12 12.92 3.62
C ASN A 87 5.58 12.94 3.53
N ALA A 88 4.92 13.12 4.67
CA ALA A 88 3.46 13.16 4.76
C ALA A 88 2.82 14.24 3.87
N LYS A 89 3.47 15.40 3.68
CA LYS A 89 2.96 16.46 2.79
C LYS A 89 2.85 15.98 1.34
N LYS A 90 3.87 15.28 0.84
CA LYS A 90 3.86 14.70 -0.51
C LYS A 90 2.91 13.52 -0.63
N VAL A 91 2.71 12.74 0.43
CA VAL A 91 1.68 11.69 0.49
C VAL A 91 0.30 12.31 0.25
N THR A 92 -0.03 13.38 0.97
CA THR A 92 -1.31 14.11 0.79
C THR A 92 -1.45 14.67 -0.62
N GLU A 93 -0.39 15.26 -1.17
CA GLU A 93 -0.39 15.80 -2.54
C GLU A 93 -0.69 14.69 -3.57
N TYR A 94 0.13 13.63 -3.60
CA TYR A 94 0.04 12.64 -4.68
C TYR A 94 -1.18 11.74 -4.57
N PHE A 95 -1.55 11.26 -3.38
CA PHE A 95 -2.79 10.49 -3.24
C PHE A 95 -4.03 11.38 -3.37
N GLY A 96 -3.95 12.67 -3.05
CA GLY A 96 -5.02 13.64 -3.31
C GLY A 96 -5.28 13.81 -4.81
N GLU A 97 -4.23 13.96 -5.61
CA GLU A 97 -4.34 14.01 -7.07
C GLU A 97 -4.85 12.69 -7.65
N SER A 98 -4.34 11.56 -7.15
CA SER A 98 -4.80 10.23 -7.57
C SER A 98 -6.30 10.02 -7.27
N GLN A 99 -6.75 10.44 -6.08
CA GLN A 99 -8.16 10.44 -5.68
C GLN A 99 -9.01 11.32 -6.58
N ARG A 100 -8.54 12.53 -6.91
CA ARG A 100 -9.26 13.47 -7.80
C ARG A 100 -9.48 12.88 -9.20
N ILE A 101 -8.47 12.22 -9.75
CA ILE A 101 -8.50 11.66 -11.11
C ILE A 101 -9.38 10.41 -11.18
N SER A 102 -9.24 9.51 -10.21
CA SER A 102 -9.86 8.17 -10.25
C SER A 102 -11.17 8.07 -9.47
N LYS A 103 -11.49 9.07 -8.64
CA LYS A 103 -12.56 9.03 -7.63
C LYS A 103 -12.41 7.88 -6.61
N THR A 104 -11.26 7.22 -6.59
CA THR A 104 -10.93 6.17 -5.61
C THR A 104 -10.58 6.83 -4.28
N GLN A 105 -11.11 6.30 -3.18
CA GLN A 105 -10.79 6.81 -1.86
C GLN A 105 -9.47 6.23 -1.36
N TYR A 106 -8.64 7.08 -0.77
CA TYR A 106 -7.37 6.69 -0.17
C TYR A 106 -7.41 6.93 1.35
N PRO A 107 -7.59 5.89 2.18
CA PRO A 107 -7.71 6.03 3.63
C PRO A 107 -6.52 6.74 4.29
N ILE A 108 -5.34 6.65 3.69
CA ILE A 108 -4.13 7.35 4.16
C ILE A 108 -4.30 8.87 4.23
N LEU A 109 -5.20 9.46 3.43
CA LEU A 109 -5.45 10.91 3.43
C LEU A 109 -6.12 11.41 4.71
N LYS A 110 -6.71 10.52 5.53
CA LYS A 110 -7.33 10.91 6.80
C LYS A 110 -6.30 11.24 7.88
N ASN A 111 -5.21 10.49 7.92
CA ASN A 111 -4.10 10.73 8.86
C ASN A 111 -2.75 10.33 8.24
N PRO A 112 -2.25 11.11 7.29
CA PRO A 112 -1.03 10.78 6.55
C PRO A 112 0.21 10.78 7.46
N GLU A 113 0.25 11.62 8.49
CA GLU A 113 1.37 11.72 9.42
C GLU A 113 1.54 10.45 10.25
N LYS A 114 0.43 9.93 10.80
CA LYS A 114 0.44 8.68 11.57
C LYS A 114 0.80 7.48 10.69
N ALA A 115 0.19 7.39 9.52
CA ALA A 115 0.48 6.31 8.57
C ALA A 115 1.96 6.31 8.17
N VAL A 116 2.50 7.47 7.79
CA VAL A 116 3.92 7.60 7.44
C VAL A 116 4.81 7.21 8.62
N THR A 117 4.49 7.61 9.85
CA THR A 117 5.27 7.24 11.04
C THR A 117 5.33 5.73 11.22
N LYS A 118 4.18 5.03 11.13
CA LYS A 118 4.11 3.57 11.23
C LYS A 118 4.81 2.86 10.07
N ALA A 119 4.72 3.39 8.85
CA ALA A 119 5.49 2.86 7.73
C ALA A 119 7.01 2.99 7.94
N GLN A 120 7.47 4.09 8.53
CA GLN A 120 8.88 4.29 8.85
C GLN A 120 9.37 3.29 9.91
N GLU A 121 8.55 2.94 10.90
CA GLU A 121 8.88 1.85 11.85
C GLU A 121 9.08 0.52 11.13
N TYR A 122 8.19 0.19 10.18
CA TYR A 122 8.33 -0.99 9.33
C TYR A 122 9.64 -0.96 8.54
N TYR A 123 9.91 0.11 7.79
CA TYR A 123 11.12 0.19 6.96
C TYR A 123 12.40 0.12 7.80
N LYS A 124 12.44 0.78 8.96
CA LYS A 124 13.58 0.69 9.88
C LYS A 124 13.78 -0.71 10.45
N LYS A 125 12.73 -1.51 10.56
CA LYS A 125 12.81 -2.88 11.06
C LYS A 125 13.31 -3.85 10.00
N TYR A 126 12.87 -3.70 8.74
CA TYR A 126 13.04 -4.73 7.69
C TYR A 126 13.93 -4.33 6.51
N LEU A 127 14.13 -3.04 6.26
CA LEU A 127 14.99 -2.54 5.19
C LEU A 127 16.33 -2.02 5.71
N LYS A 128 16.77 -2.51 6.88
CA LYS A 128 18.15 -2.27 7.34
C LYS A 128 19.10 -2.85 6.29
N ASP A 129 20.06 -2.03 5.87
CA ASP A 129 21.19 -2.46 5.04
C ASP A 129 22.04 -3.49 5.78
#